data_AF-A0A6J1PNR8-F1
#
_entry.id   AF-A0A6J1PNR8-F1
#
_cell.length_a   1.000
_cell.length_b   1.000
_cell.length_c   1.000
_cell.angle_alpha   90.00
_cell.angle_beta   90.00
_cell.angle_gamma   90.00
#
_symmetry.space_group_name_H-M   'P 1'
#
loop_
_entity.id
_entity.type
_entity.pdbx_description
1 polymer ?
#
loop_
_entity_poly.entity_id
_entity_poly.type
_entity_poly.pdbx_seq_one_letter_code
_entity_poly.pdbx_strand_id
1 'polypeptide(L)'
;MIVAVWLYSTFFLIVLILISPNILNIVMPLNESRQSWQLPTTMEFFIDREKYIELLTLYLFVTAFIGLSTMISKEMFLLMYVQHTCAMFQITSYRIERTVNKNHTKSLLSAEKFNSHKSIVEAIDSHQNVIKFVDSLKSTFSVTHLFAISIGVASLSINLYLFCESIMAKDIGSMSMLFLYVSTHFGYMFFFNYIGQLVIDHSDDIFKKICNTRWYAAPLNTQKCLMMITHRSMKTSTLMVCLGLFLPSLEGFTTLVSSSLSYFMVIYSVRR
;
A
#
# COMPACT_ATOMS: atom_id res chain seq x y z
N MET A 1 -10.06 -0.95 6.28
CA MET A 1 -11.19 -0.18 6.84
C MET A 1 -10.81 1.28 7.11
N ILE A 2 -9.83 1.56 7.99
CA ILE A 2 -9.41 2.94 8.32
C ILE A 2 -9.00 3.75 7.07
N VAL A 3 -8.19 3.16 6.18
CA VAL A 3 -7.75 3.80 4.93
C VAL A 3 -8.92 4.20 4.04
N ALA A 4 -9.87 3.28 3.81
CA ALA A 4 -11.03 3.54 2.99
C ALA A 4 -11.90 4.65 3.58
N VAL A 5 -12.15 4.63 4.89
CA VAL A 5 -12.89 5.70 5.59
C VAL A 5 -12.20 7.05 5.42
N TRP A 6 -10.88 7.08 5.57
CA TRP A 6 -10.11 8.30 5.40
C TRP A 6 -10.17 8.82 3.95
N LEU A 7 -10.01 7.95 2.94
CA LEU A 7 -10.11 8.34 1.52
C LEU A 7 -11.51 8.85 1.14
N TYR A 8 -12.58 8.21 1.62
CA TYR A 8 -13.94 8.71 1.38
C TYR A 8 -14.20 10.03 2.11
N SER A 9 -13.67 10.19 3.33
CA SER A 9 -13.79 11.43 4.09
C SER A 9 -13.06 12.59 3.39
N THR A 10 -11.81 12.37 2.92
CA THR A 10 -11.07 13.40 2.18
C THR A 10 -11.76 13.75 0.87
N PHE A 11 -12.26 12.75 0.12
CA PHE A 11 -13.05 13.00 -1.09
C PHE A 11 -14.28 13.85 -0.81
N PHE A 12 -15.05 13.52 0.24
CA PHE A 12 -16.23 14.28 0.61
C PHE A 12 -15.88 15.72 1.03
N LEU A 13 -14.81 15.92 1.79
CA LEU A 13 -14.33 17.26 2.16
C LEU A 13 -13.92 18.09 0.94
N ILE A 14 -13.20 17.49 -0.01
CA ILE A 14 -12.82 18.16 -1.27
C ILE A 14 -14.07 18.58 -2.04
N VAL A 15 -15.06 17.71 -2.16
CA VAL A 15 -16.34 18.01 -2.84
C VAL A 15 -17.09 19.14 -2.12
N LEU A 16 -17.14 19.13 -0.78
CA LEU A 16 -17.75 20.21 -0.02
C LEU A 16 -17.05 21.55 -0.26
N ILE A 17 -15.72 21.57 -0.27
CA ILE A 17 -14.96 22.80 -0.55
C ILE A 17 -15.26 23.30 -1.97
N LEU A 18 -15.31 22.42 -2.97
CA LEU A 18 -15.64 22.79 -4.35
C LEU A 18 -17.06 23.35 -4.52
N ILE A 19 -18.05 22.82 -3.79
CA ILE A 19 -19.45 23.26 -3.87
C ILE A 19 -19.72 24.51 -3.01
N SER A 20 -18.94 24.73 -1.96
CA SER A 20 -19.12 25.84 -1.01
C SER A 20 -19.32 27.24 -1.62
N PRO A 21 -18.58 27.69 -2.66
CA PRO A 21 -18.80 29.02 -3.25
C PRO A 21 -20.21 29.18 -3.86
N ASN A 22 -20.80 28.12 -4.44
CA ASN A 22 -22.14 28.19 -5.03
C ASN A 22 -23.22 28.31 -3.97
N ILE A 23 -23.13 27.53 -2.89
CA ILE A 23 -24.06 27.63 -1.76
C ILE A 23 -23.97 29.03 -1.14
N LEU A 24 -22.74 29.55 -0.98
CA LEU A 24 -22.51 30.88 -0.43
C LEU A 24 -23.03 32.00 -1.34
N ASN A 25 -23.01 31.84 -2.65
CA ASN A 25 -23.61 32.80 -3.59
C ASN A 25 -25.15 32.85 -3.49
N ILE A 26 -25.81 31.74 -3.16
CA ILE A 26 -27.27 31.67 -2.94
C ILE A 26 -27.66 32.21 -1.57
N VAL A 27 -26.96 31.78 -0.51
CA VAL A 27 -27.32 32.08 0.88
C VAL A 27 -26.85 33.48 1.30
N MET A 28 -25.70 33.93 0.80
CA MET A 28 -25.09 35.22 1.19
C MET A 28 -24.41 35.89 -0.02
N PRO A 29 -25.21 36.42 -0.97
CA PRO A 29 -24.70 37.05 -2.18
C PRO A 29 -23.89 38.30 -1.84
N LEU A 30 -22.73 38.45 -2.50
CA LEU A 30 -21.89 39.64 -2.43
C LEU A 30 -22.21 40.56 -3.62
N ASN A 31 -21.93 41.87 -3.47
CA ASN A 31 -22.16 42.87 -4.51
C ASN A 31 -21.27 42.64 -5.76
N GLU A 32 -20.16 41.93 -5.59
CA GLU A 32 -19.40 41.28 -6.67
C GLU A 32 -19.58 39.76 -6.56
N SER A 33 -19.79 39.06 -7.67
CA SER A 33 -19.86 37.60 -7.67
C SER A 33 -18.53 37.03 -7.17
N ARG A 34 -18.54 36.18 -6.14
CA ARG A 34 -17.35 35.36 -5.83
C ARG A 34 -16.95 34.65 -7.12
N GLN A 35 -15.66 34.57 -7.43
CA GLN A 35 -15.18 33.79 -8.57
C GLN A 35 -15.80 32.40 -8.50
N SER A 36 -16.81 32.20 -9.34
CA SER A 36 -17.57 30.96 -9.42
C SER A 36 -16.67 29.94 -10.08
N TRP A 37 -16.61 28.75 -9.50
CA TRP A 37 -16.22 27.53 -10.19
C TRP A 37 -14.95 27.63 -11.06
N GLN A 38 -13.78 27.43 -10.46
CA GLN A 38 -12.67 26.87 -11.23
C GLN A 38 -12.73 25.35 -11.08
N LEU A 39 -13.47 24.69 -11.98
CA LEU A 39 -13.31 23.26 -12.21
C LEU A 39 -11.80 22.98 -12.32
N PRO A 40 -11.23 22.05 -11.53
CA PRO A 40 -9.91 21.55 -11.82
C PRO A 40 -10.01 20.98 -13.24
N THR A 41 -9.08 21.39 -14.10
CA THR A 41 -9.08 21.12 -15.54
C THR A 41 -10.10 21.91 -16.37
N THR A 42 -9.54 22.73 -17.25
CA THR A 42 -10.08 23.18 -18.54
C THR A 42 -10.50 21.99 -19.43
N MET A 43 -11.44 21.15 -19.00
CA MET A 43 -12.10 20.20 -19.91
C MET A 43 -13.02 21.00 -20.81
N GLU A 44 -12.62 21.21 -22.06
CA GLU A 44 -13.48 21.75 -23.10
C GLU A 44 -14.58 20.73 -23.42
N PHE A 45 -15.63 20.71 -22.61
CA PHE A 45 -16.87 20.11 -23.05
C PHE A 45 -17.40 20.98 -24.19
N PHE A 46 -17.59 20.40 -25.38
CA PHE A 46 -18.19 21.06 -26.55
C PHE A 46 -19.70 21.39 -26.34
N ILE A 47 -20.10 21.63 -25.10
CA ILE A 47 -21.46 21.85 -24.61
C ILE A 47 -21.44 23.19 -23.88
N ASP A 48 -22.50 23.98 -24.08
CA ASP A 48 -22.66 25.30 -23.46
C ASP A 48 -22.54 25.22 -21.93
N ARG A 49 -21.41 25.68 -21.37
CA ARG A 49 -21.07 25.48 -19.95
C ARG A 49 -22.10 26.13 -19.05
N GLU A 50 -22.52 27.35 -19.36
CA GLU A 50 -23.38 28.16 -18.49
C GLU A 50 -24.77 27.55 -18.32
N LYS A 51 -25.27 26.84 -19.34
CA LYS A 51 -26.59 26.21 -19.32
C LYS A 51 -26.64 24.87 -18.56
N TYR A 52 -25.52 24.15 -18.47
CA TYR A 52 -25.47 22.77 -17.96
C TYR A 52 -24.54 22.57 -16.76
N ILE A 53 -24.16 23.63 -16.04
CA ILE A 53 -23.21 23.56 -14.91
C ILE A 53 -23.63 22.50 -13.89
N GLU A 54 -24.88 22.51 -13.42
CA GLU A 54 -25.34 21.58 -12.38
C GLU A 54 -25.31 20.11 -12.83
N LEU A 55 -25.76 19.85 -14.06
CA LEU A 55 -25.74 18.50 -14.63
C LEU A 55 -24.31 17.99 -14.84
N LEU A 56 -23.41 18.86 -15.32
CA LEU A 56 -21.99 18.53 -15.49
C LEU A 56 -21.29 18.28 -14.14
N THR A 57 -21.62 19.07 -13.13
CA THR A 57 -21.16 18.89 -11.74
C THR A 57 -21.52 17.50 -11.22
N LEU A 58 -22.80 17.15 -11.34
CA LEU A 58 -23.32 15.86 -10.90
C LEU A 58 -22.64 14.71 -11.63
N TYR A 59 -22.49 14.83 -12.95
CA TYR A 59 -21.80 13.84 -13.77
C TYR A 59 -20.34 13.62 -13.32
N LEU A 60 -19.58 14.70 -13.10
CA LEU A 60 -18.20 14.62 -12.63
C LEU A 60 -18.10 14.01 -11.24
N PHE A 61 -19.01 14.37 -10.32
CA PHE A 61 -19.08 13.79 -8.99
C PHE A 61 -19.35 12.29 -9.03
N VAL A 62 -20.37 11.85 -9.80
CA VAL A 62 -20.71 10.43 -9.94
C VAL A 62 -19.54 9.66 -10.56
N THR A 63 -18.93 10.21 -11.61
CA THR A 63 -17.77 9.58 -12.27
C THR A 63 -16.59 9.46 -11.32
N ALA A 64 -16.28 10.50 -10.54
CA ALA A 64 -15.21 10.48 -9.55
C ALA A 64 -15.49 9.51 -8.40
N PHE A 65 -16.75 9.43 -7.93
CA PHE A 65 -17.15 8.51 -6.87
C PHE A 65 -17.05 7.04 -7.32
N ILE A 66 -17.50 6.72 -8.53
CA ILE A 66 -17.34 5.39 -9.13
C ILE A 66 -15.84 5.08 -9.28
N GLY A 67 -15.05 6.01 -9.81
CA GLY A 67 -13.60 5.88 -9.93
C GLY A 67 -12.92 5.55 -8.60
N LEU A 68 -13.18 6.36 -7.56
CA LEU A 68 -12.67 6.14 -6.21
C LEU A 68 -13.07 4.77 -5.65
N SER A 69 -14.33 4.38 -5.84
CA SER A 69 -14.84 3.09 -5.37
C SER A 69 -14.12 1.91 -6.03
N THR A 70 -13.86 1.99 -7.34
CA THR A 70 -13.12 0.95 -8.06
C THR A 70 -11.65 0.88 -7.64
N MET A 71 -11.00 2.02 -7.41
CA MET A 71 -9.62 2.09 -6.91
C MET A 71 -9.51 1.45 -5.52
N ILE A 72 -10.35 1.87 -4.58
CA ILE A 72 -10.40 1.30 -3.22
C ILE A 72 -10.67 -0.20 -3.26
N SER A 73 -11.56 -0.66 -4.14
CA SER A 73 -11.85 -2.09 -4.29
C SER A 73 -10.60 -2.88 -4.68
N LYS A 74 -9.86 -2.43 -5.70
CA LYS A 74 -8.58 -3.06 -6.13
C LYS A 74 -7.58 -3.13 -4.97
N GLU A 75 -7.45 -2.05 -4.21
CA GLU A 75 -6.52 -1.97 -3.07
C GLU A 75 -6.91 -2.91 -1.94
N MET A 76 -8.20 -3.00 -1.64
CA MET A 76 -8.72 -3.94 -0.63
C MET A 76 -8.50 -5.39 -1.05
N PHE A 77 -8.64 -5.73 -2.33
CA PHE A 77 -8.28 -7.06 -2.84
C PHE A 77 -6.80 -7.38 -2.64
N LEU A 78 -5.91 -6.43 -2.93
CA LEU A 78 -4.47 -6.60 -2.69
C LEU A 78 -4.17 -6.81 -1.20
N LEU A 79 -4.78 -6.01 -0.32
CA LEU A 79 -4.63 -6.14 1.12
C LEU A 79 -5.09 -7.52 1.62
N MET A 80 -6.23 -8.01 1.12
CA MET A 80 -6.74 -9.34 1.46
C MET A 80 -5.74 -10.43 1.06
N TYR A 81 -5.16 -10.37 -0.13
CA TYR A 81 -4.14 -11.34 -0.56
C TYR A 81 -2.87 -11.29 0.29
N VAL A 82 -2.44 -10.09 0.68
CA VAL A 82 -1.30 -9.92 1.58
C VAL A 82 -1.60 -10.49 2.96
N GLN A 83 -2.76 -10.20 3.54
CA GLN A 83 -3.18 -10.76 4.83
C GLN A 83 -3.28 -12.29 4.77
N HIS A 84 -3.83 -12.84 3.70
CA HIS A 84 -3.85 -14.28 3.46
C HIS A 84 -2.44 -14.86 3.42
N THR A 85 -1.50 -14.19 2.74
CA THR A 85 -0.08 -14.58 2.70
C THR A 85 0.54 -14.57 4.10
N CYS A 86 0.34 -13.50 4.86
CA CYS A 86 0.83 -13.38 6.24
C CYS A 86 0.27 -14.51 7.12
N ALA A 87 -1.03 -14.80 7.03
CA ALA A 87 -1.66 -15.90 7.76
C ALA A 87 -1.07 -17.26 7.37
N MET A 88 -0.83 -17.49 6.07
CA MET A 88 -0.20 -18.72 5.58
C MET A 88 1.24 -18.88 6.09
N PHE A 89 2.02 -17.80 6.17
CA PHE A 89 3.35 -17.80 6.81
C PHE A 89 3.26 -18.14 8.30
N GLN A 90 2.33 -17.54 9.05
CA GLN A 90 2.12 -17.85 10.47
C GLN A 90 1.74 -19.32 10.70
N ILE A 91 0.79 -19.85 9.93
CA ILE A 91 0.34 -21.24 10.01
C ILE A 91 1.50 -22.19 9.70
N THR A 92 2.27 -21.88 8.66
CA THR A 92 3.44 -22.68 8.27
C THR A 92 4.50 -22.67 9.38
N SER A 93 4.82 -21.49 9.91
CA SER A 93 5.75 -21.30 11.04
C SER A 93 5.33 -22.13 12.27
N TYR A 94 4.06 -22.06 12.65
CA TYR A 94 3.48 -22.85 13.75
C TYR A 94 3.54 -24.36 13.51
N ARG A 95 3.26 -24.83 12.29
CA ARG A 95 3.33 -26.25 11.92
C ARG A 95 4.77 -26.77 12.00
N ILE A 96 5.74 -25.99 11.57
CA ILE A 96 7.17 -26.33 11.66
C ILE A 96 7.56 -26.45 13.14
N GLU A 97 7.28 -25.42 13.95
CA GLU A 97 7.58 -25.40 15.38
C GLU A 97 6.98 -26.61 16.11
N ARG A 98 5.69 -26.89 15.88
CA ARG A 98 4.99 -28.02 16.48
C ARG A 98 5.58 -29.37 16.07
N THR A 99 6.01 -29.50 14.81
CA THR A 99 6.62 -30.75 14.30
C THR A 99 7.97 -30.99 14.98
N VAL A 100 8.80 -29.95 15.09
CA VAL A 100 10.11 -30.03 15.77
C VAL A 100 9.93 -30.37 17.25
N ASN A 101 8.99 -29.72 17.94
CA ASN A 101 8.74 -29.97 19.36
C ASN A 101 8.13 -31.36 19.62
N LYS A 102 7.24 -31.88 18.76
CA LYS A 102 6.70 -33.25 18.89
C LYS A 102 7.77 -34.33 18.71
N ASN A 103 8.75 -34.10 17.83
CA ASN A 103 9.83 -35.05 17.58
C ASN A 103 10.75 -35.22 18.79
N HIS A 104 10.82 -34.21 19.67
CA HIS A 104 11.53 -34.30 20.94
C HIS A 104 10.83 -35.21 21.95
N THR A 105 9.49 -35.17 22.04
CA THR A 105 8.73 -35.90 23.08
C THR A 105 8.55 -37.39 22.76
N LYS A 106 8.73 -37.81 21.51
CA LYS A 106 8.27 -39.12 20.99
C LYS A 106 9.38 -40.11 20.61
N SER A 107 10.50 -40.12 21.32
CA SER A 107 11.67 -40.95 20.98
C SER A 107 11.51 -42.49 21.10
N LEU A 108 10.30 -43.06 21.25
CA LEU A 108 10.13 -44.47 21.65
C LEU A 108 9.25 -45.38 20.78
N LEU A 109 8.59 -44.94 19.69
CA LEU A 109 7.75 -45.85 18.85
C LEU A 109 7.92 -45.68 17.33
N SER A 110 8.07 -46.79 16.60
CA SER A 110 8.39 -46.84 15.15
C SER A 110 7.27 -46.31 14.23
N ALA A 111 6.01 -46.48 14.59
CA ALA A 111 4.85 -45.94 13.85
C ALA A 111 4.78 -44.40 13.89
N GLU A 112 5.32 -43.77 14.95
CA GLU A 112 5.32 -42.31 15.09
C GLU A 112 6.40 -41.63 14.23
N LYS A 113 7.47 -42.35 13.87
CA LYS A 113 8.58 -41.87 13.04
C LYS A 113 8.13 -41.59 11.59
N PHE A 114 7.22 -42.40 11.05
CA PHE A 114 6.62 -42.17 9.73
C PHE A 114 5.69 -40.95 9.73
N ASN A 115 4.91 -40.80 10.81
CA ASN A 115 3.99 -39.67 10.97
C ASN A 115 4.73 -38.32 11.13
N SER A 116 5.89 -38.35 11.80
CA SER A 116 6.82 -37.22 11.91
C SER A 116 7.41 -36.79 10.56
N HIS A 117 7.85 -37.75 9.74
CA HIS A 117 8.38 -37.46 8.39
C HIS A 117 7.30 -36.89 7.47
N LYS A 118 6.09 -37.43 7.51
CA LYS A 118 4.96 -36.90 6.75
C LYS A 118 4.63 -35.47 7.16
N SER A 119 4.58 -35.19 8.47
CA SER A 119 4.31 -33.85 9.02
C SER A 119 5.33 -32.81 8.57
N ILE A 120 6.62 -33.16 8.48
CA ILE A 120 7.63 -32.20 8.01
C ILE A 120 7.57 -31.98 6.51
N VAL A 121 7.27 -33.00 5.72
CA VAL A 121 7.06 -32.86 4.27
C VAL A 121 5.87 -31.94 3.99
N GLU A 122 4.76 -32.11 4.72
CA GLU A 122 3.59 -31.21 4.62
C GLU A 122 3.92 -29.76 5.01
N ALA A 123 4.77 -29.55 6.01
CA ALA A 123 5.21 -28.22 6.41
C ALA A 123 6.13 -27.56 5.35
N ILE A 124 7.02 -28.34 4.73
CA ILE A 124 7.87 -27.88 3.62
C ILE A 124 7.01 -27.54 2.39
N ASP A 125 6.07 -28.40 2.02
CA ASP A 125 5.18 -28.17 0.89
C ASP A 125 4.35 -26.91 1.09
N SER A 126 3.79 -26.73 2.30
CA SER A 126 3.12 -25.49 2.70
C SER A 126 4.02 -24.28 2.50
N HIS A 127 5.26 -24.31 3.01
CA HIS A 127 6.22 -23.21 2.85
C HIS A 127 6.51 -22.89 1.37
N GLN A 128 6.72 -23.91 0.53
CA GLN A 128 6.94 -23.72 -0.90
C GLN A 128 5.72 -23.13 -1.59
N ASN A 129 4.52 -23.55 -1.22
CA ASN A 129 3.27 -23.03 -1.78
C ASN A 129 3.06 -21.55 -1.40
N VAL A 130 3.41 -21.14 -0.17
CA VAL A 130 3.36 -19.71 0.20
C VAL A 130 4.36 -18.89 -0.63
N ILE A 131 5.59 -19.38 -0.81
CA ILE A 131 6.60 -18.69 -1.64
C ILE A 131 6.09 -18.53 -3.08
N LYS A 132 5.57 -19.60 -3.70
CA LYS A 132 5.00 -19.55 -5.05
C LYS A 132 3.85 -18.54 -5.15
N PHE A 133 3.02 -18.46 -4.11
CA PHE A 133 1.92 -17.49 -4.05
C PHE A 133 2.44 -16.05 -3.99
N VAL A 134 3.45 -15.78 -3.17
CA VAL A 134 4.12 -14.46 -3.09
C VAL A 134 4.75 -14.08 -4.43
N ASP A 135 5.42 -15.02 -5.10
CA ASP A 135 6.03 -14.79 -6.41
C ASP A 135 4.98 -14.47 -7.48
N SER A 136 3.81 -15.15 -7.44
CA SER A 136 2.69 -14.87 -8.33
C SER A 136 2.08 -13.48 -8.09
N LEU A 137 1.90 -13.08 -6.83
CA LEU A 137 1.43 -11.74 -6.47
C LEU A 137 2.41 -10.68 -6.96
N LYS A 138 3.71 -10.88 -6.71
CA LYS A 138 4.77 -10.00 -7.17
C LYS A 138 4.73 -9.83 -8.69
N SER A 139 4.68 -10.92 -9.45
CA SER A 139 4.63 -10.87 -10.92
C SER A 139 3.42 -10.08 -11.43
N THR A 140 2.24 -10.31 -10.84
CA THR A 140 0.99 -9.66 -11.25
C THR A 140 1.02 -8.15 -11.01
N PHE A 141 1.54 -7.73 -9.86
CA PHE A 141 1.43 -6.33 -9.42
C PHE A 141 2.67 -5.49 -9.70
N SER A 142 3.82 -6.09 -10.02
CA SER A 142 5.11 -5.41 -10.15
C SER A 142 5.08 -4.22 -11.12
N VAL A 143 4.58 -4.42 -12.34
CA VAL A 143 4.60 -3.35 -13.38
C VAL A 143 3.68 -2.20 -12.98
N THR A 144 2.47 -2.53 -12.50
CA THR A 144 1.49 -1.51 -12.09
C THR A 144 1.98 -0.65 -10.93
N HIS A 145 2.71 -1.24 -9.97
CA HIS A 145 3.24 -0.51 -8.83
C HIS A 145 4.40 0.41 -9.21
N LEU A 146 5.24 0.05 -10.18
CA LEU A 146 6.31 0.92 -10.64
C LEU A 146 5.77 2.25 -11.19
N PHE A 147 4.81 2.17 -12.11
CA PHE A 147 4.18 3.37 -12.66
C PHE A 147 3.50 4.18 -11.57
N ALA A 148 2.80 3.52 -10.64
CA ALA A 148 2.17 4.19 -9.52
C ALA A 148 3.17 4.92 -8.60
N ILE A 149 4.35 4.33 -8.35
CA ILE A 149 5.41 4.96 -7.55
C ILE A 149 5.96 6.20 -8.28
N SER A 150 6.30 6.08 -9.56
CA SER A 150 6.84 7.22 -10.34
C SER A 150 5.84 8.36 -10.42
N ILE A 151 4.57 8.06 -10.72
CA ILE A 151 3.49 9.05 -10.75
C ILE A 151 3.27 9.65 -9.36
N GLY A 152 3.30 8.81 -8.31
CA GLY A 152 3.13 9.25 -6.93
C GLY A 152 4.21 10.24 -6.50
N VAL A 153 5.48 9.96 -6.80
CA VAL A 153 6.61 10.85 -6.50
C VAL A 153 6.48 12.17 -7.26
N ALA A 154 6.25 12.12 -8.58
CA ALA A 154 6.07 13.33 -9.38
C ALA A 154 4.88 14.18 -8.91
N SER A 155 3.74 13.54 -8.62
CA SER A 155 2.53 14.21 -8.11
C SER A 155 2.78 14.85 -6.75
N LEU A 156 3.42 14.14 -5.82
CA LEU A 156 3.72 14.69 -4.50
C LEU A 156 4.67 15.90 -4.60
N SER A 157 5.70 15.84 -5.45
CA SER A 157 6.60 16.97 -5.68
C SER A 157 5.89 18.21 -6.20
N ILE A 158 4.98 18.05 -7.17
CA ILE A 158 4.21 19.17 -7.72
C ILE A 158 3.25 19.74 -6.67
N ASN A 159 2.53 18.88 -5.94
CA ASN A 159 1.59 19.32 -4.91
C ASN A 159 2.31 20.05 -3.76
N LEU A 160 3.51 19.60 -3.35
CA LEU A 160 4.34 20.30 -2.38
C LEU A 160 4.77 21.68 -2.87
N TYR A 161 5.15 21.79 -4.16
CA TYR A 161 5.48 23.07 -4.77
C TYR A 161 4.28 24.04 -4.76
N LEU A 162 3.12 23.60 -5.25
CA LEU A 162 1.89 24.40 -5.27
C LEU A 162 1.45 24.81 -3.86
N PHE A 163 1.64 23.92 -2.88
CA PHE A 163 1.34 24.21 -1.48
C PHE A 163 2.23 25.34 -0.94
N CYS A 164 3.53 25.31 -1.25
CA CYS A 164 4.46 26.37 -0.87
C CYS A 164 4.11 27.72 -1.51
N GLU A 165 3.79 27.74 -2.81
CA GLU A 165 3.31 28.94 -3.50
C GLU A 165 2.03 29.50 -2.87
N SER A 166 1.06 28.65 -2.54
CA SER A 166 -0.20 29.06 -1.93
C SER A 166 -0.01 29.66 -0.53
N ILE A 167 0.96 29.15 0.24
CA ILE A 167 1.36 29.74 1.53
C ILE A 167 1.94 31.14 1.33
N MET A 168 2.83 31.32 0.35
CA MET A 168 3.42 32.63 0.05
C MET A 168 2.37 33.65 -0.43
N ALA A 169 1.41 33.18 -1.23
CA ALA A 169 0.29 33.98 -1.73
C ALA A 169 -0.78 34.29 -0.66
N LYS A 170 -0.71 33.67 0.53
CA LYS A 170 -1.71 33.76 1.60
C LYS A 170 -3.14 33.39 1.17
N ASP A 171 -3.27 32.53 0.16
CA ASP A 171 -4.56 32.00 -0.28
C ASP A 171 -4.97 30.82 0.60
N ILE A 172 -5.84 31.11 1.58
CA ILE A 172 -6.30 30.14 2.58
C ILE A 172 -7.08 28.98 1.93
N GLY A 173 -7.85 29.24 0.86
CA GLY A 173 -8.68 28.24 0.20
C GLY A 173 -7.83 27.18 -0.50
N SER A 174 -6.92 27.64 -1.36
CA SER A 174 -5.98 26.75 -2.07
C SER A 174 -5.03 26.04 -1.11
N MET A 175 -4.56 26.72 -0.06
CA MET A 175 -3.72 26.12 0.98
C MET A 175 -4.42 24.94 1.67
N SER A 176 -5.69 25.09 2.04
CA SER A 176 -6.47 24.02 2.68
C SER A 176 -6.63 22.80 1.77
N MET A 177 -6.97 23.01 0.49
CA MET A 177 -7.13 21.93 -0.48
C MET A 177 -5.82 21.18 -0.73
N LEU A 178 -4.74 21.92 -0.97
CA LEU A 178 -3.42 21.34 -1.23
C LEU A 178 -2.88 20.59 -0.01
N PHE A 179 -3.15 21.07 1.20
CA PHE A 179 -2.83 20.33 2.42
C PHE A 179 -3.54 18.97 2.49
N LEU A 180 -4.82 18.92 2.13
CA LEU A 180 -5.58 17.66 2.06
C LEU A 180 -4.99 16.71 1.01
N TYR A 181 -4.61 17.22 -0.17
CA TYR A 181 -3.97 16.42 -1.22
C TYR A 181 -2.60 15.87 -0.80
N VAL A 182 -1.74 16.71 -0.22
CA VAL A 182 -0.42 16.30 0.30
C VAL A 182 -0.61 15.25 1.39
N SER A 183 -1.49 15.50 2.36
CA SER A 183 -1.81 14.52 3.41
C SER A 183 -2.31 13.19 2.82
N THR A 184 -3.16 13.26 1.78
CA THR A 184 -3.67 12.09 1.05
C THR A 184 -2.53 11.26 0.44
N HIS A 185 -1.59 11.92 -0.25
CA HIS A 185 -0.42 11.27 -0.82
C HIS A 185 0.48 10.62 0.24
N PHE A 186 0.77 11.33 1.33
CA PHE A 186 1.59 10.80 2.43
C PHE A 186 0.96 9.54 3.04
N GLY A 187 -0.34 9.59 3.37
CA GLY A 187 -1.05 8.44 3.92
C GLY A 187 -1.06 7.25 2.94
N TYR A 188 -1.37 7.51 1.67
CA TYR A 188 -1.37 6.47 0.63
C TYR A 188 0.00 5.78 0.49
N MET A 189 1.07 6.56 0.32
CA MET A 189 2.43 6.02 0.20
C MET A 189 2.83 5.23 1.45
N PHE A 190 2.48 5.72 2.64
CA PHE A 190 2.75 5.04 3.90
C PHE A 190 2.04 3.68 3.98
N PHE A 191 0.73 3.64 3.68
CA PHE A 191 -0.05 2.40 3.74
C PHE A 191 0.48 1.33 2.79
N PHE A 192 0.82 1.69 1.55
CA PHE A 192 1.37 0.73 0.60
C PHE A 192 2.71 0.14 1.05
N ASN A 193 3.61 0.99 1.57
CA ASN A 193 4.90 0.56 2.07
C ASN A 193 4.78 -0.27 3.36
N TYR A 194 3.80 0.06 4.22
CA TYR A 194 3.49 -0.71 5.42
C TYR A 194 2.98 -2.12 5.09
N ILE A 195 2.12 -2.25 4.07
CA ILE A 195 1.66 -3.57 3.59
C ILE A 195 2.84 -4.43 3.12
N GLY A 196 3.80 -3.83 2.40
CA GLY A 196 5.04 -4.51 2.02
C GLY A 196 5.87 -4.96 3.22
N GLN A 197 6.03 -4.09 4.22
CA GLN A 197 6.71 -4.39 5.48
C GLN A 197 6.07 -5.59 6.20
N LEU A 198 4.74 -5.65 6.24
CA LEU A 198 4.02 -6.74 6.89
C LEU A 198 4.39 -8.12 6.31
N VAL A 199 4.57 -8.22 5.00
CA VAL A 199 4.97 -9.48 4.34
C VAL A 199 6.41 -9.84 4.68
N ILE A 200 7.31 -8.86 4.69
CA ILE A 200 8.72 -9.05 5.07
C ILE A 200 8.79 -9.59 6.49
N ASP A 201 8.14 -8.92 7.45
CA ASP A 201 8.16 -9.28 8.87
C ASP A 201 7.61 -10.70 9.11
N HIS A 202 6.52 -11.08 8.44
CA HIS A 202 5.94 -12.42 8.54
C HIS A 202 6.79 -13.50 7.88
N SER A 203 7.50 -13.16 6.80
CA SER A 203 8.45 -14.09 6.18
C SER A 203 9.66 -14.33 7.08
N ASP A 204 10.15 -13.28 7.77
CA ASP A 204 11.26 -13.37 8.72
C ASP A 204 10.89 -14.13 10.00
N ASP A 205 9.62 -14.08 10.41
CA ASP A 205 9.13 -14.83 11.56
C ASP A 205 9.34 -16.34 11.40
N ILE A 206 9.27 -16.89 10.18
CA ILE A 206 9.56 -18.32 9.94
C ILE A 206 10.99 -18.65 10.36
N PHE A 207 11.96 -17.86 9.91
CA PHE A 207 13.35 -18.03 10.28
C PHE A 207 13.53 -17.94 11.81
N LYS A 208 12.97 -16.90 12.43
CA LYS A 208 13.05 -16.68 13.89
C LYS A 208 12.46 -17.84 14.68
N LYS A 209 11.28 -18.34 14.31
CA LYS A 209 10.65 -19.49 14.98
C LYS A 209 11.46 -20.77 14.83
N ILE A 210 12.02 -21.05 13.64
CA ILE A 210 12.89 -22.22 13.45
C ILE A 210 14.13 -22.11 14.34
N CYS A 211 14.77 -20.95 14.40
CA CYS A 211 15.94 -20.72 15.25
C CYS A 211 15.64 -20.90 16.74
N ASN A 212 14.43 -20.52 17.20
CA ASN A 212 14.00 -20.69 18.59
C ASN A 212 13.60 -22.14 18.94
N THR A 213 13.41 -23.01 17.94
CA THR A 213 13.16 -24.43 18.19
C THR A 213 14.44 -25.19 18.46
N ARG A 214 14.33 -26.39 19.07
CA ARG A 214 15.47 -27.32 19.25
C ARG A 214 15.81 -28.06 17.95
N TRP A 215 15.95 -27.34 16.84
CA TRP A 215 16.21 -27.88 15.50
C TRP A 215 17.46 -28.79 15.46
N TYR A 216 18.46 -28.48 16.29
CA TYR A 216 19.71 -29.24 16.41
C TYR A 216 19.54 -30.61 17.09
N ALA A 217 18.47 -30.80 17.87
CA ALA A 217 18.15 -32.05 18.55
C ALA A 217 17.15 -32.91 17.76
N ALA A 218 16.71 -32.45 16.59
CA ALA A 218 15.78 -33.18 15.75
C ALA A 218 16.48 -34.31 14.97
N PRO A 219 15.73 -35.33 14.49
CA PRO A 219 16.31 -36.38 13.65
C PRO A 219 17.03 -35.81 12.42
N LEU A 220 18.11 -36.47 11.96
CA LEU A 220 18.97 -35.97 10.86
C LEU A 220 18.21 -35.54 9.60
N ASN A 221 17.18 -36.29 9.20
CA ASN A 221 16.36 -35.94 8.03
C ASN A 221 15.58 -34.62 8.24
N THR A 222 15.04 -34.42 9.45
CA THR A 222 14.36 -33.18 9.84
C THR A 222 15.34 -32.02 9.92
N GLN A 223 16.52 -32.22 10.52
CA GLN A 223 17.55 -31.19 10.62
C GLN A 223 17.99 -30.66 9.25
N LYS A 224 18.24 -31.56 8.29
CA LYS A 224 18.57 -31.19 6.90
C LYS A 224 17.45 -30.38 6.22
N CYS A 225 16.19 -30.80 6.41
CA CYS A 225 15.04 -30.08 5.87
C CYS A 225 14.89 -28.67 6.46
N LEU A 226 15.03 -28.54 7.77
CA LEU A 226 14.99 -27.24 8.45
C LEU A 226 16.11 -26.34 7.96
N MET A 227 17.34 -26.84 7.80
CA MET A 227 18.45 -26.04 7.25
C MET A 227 18.12 -25.48 5.85
N MET A 228 17.47 -26.28 4.98
CA MET A 228 17.04 -25.79 3.66
C MET A 228 15.96 -24.71 3.77
N ILE A 229 14.96 -24.90 4.64
CA ILE A 229 13.92 -23.88 4.89
C ILE A 229 14.54 -22.61 5.46
N THR A 230 15.40 -22.72 6.46
CA THR A 230 16.11 -21.61 7.09
C THR A 230 16.94 -20.85 6.06
N HIS A 231 17.75 -21.54 5.25
CA HIS A 231 18.54 -20.90 4.21
C HIS A 231 17.65 -20.19 3.18
N ARG A 232 16.52 -20.79 2.78
CA ARG A 232 15.55 -20.15 1.89
C ARG A 232 14.85 -18.96 2.53
N SER A 233 14.55 -19.01 3.82
CA SER A 233 13.87 -17.95 4.58
C SER A 233 14.81 -16.78 4.88
N MET A 234 16.12 -17.04 5.04
CA MET A 234 17.15 -16.00 5.17
C MET A 234 17.30 -15.15 3.90
N LYS A 235 17.03 -15.72 2.73
CA LYS A 235 16.67 -14.91 1.57
C LYS A 235 15.26 -14.43 1.82
N THR A 236 15.12 -13.34 2.57
CA THR A 236 13.85 -12.67 2.86
C THR A 236 12.96 -12.77 1.63
N SER A 237 11.72 -13.24 1.82
CA SER A 237 10.71 -13.26 0.76
C SER A 237 10.30 -11.81 0.50
N THR A 238 11.25 -11.05 0.01
CA THR A 238 11.13 -9.65 -0.29
C THR A 238 10.18 -9.57 -1.47
N LEU A 239 9.07 -8.88 -1.24
CA LEU A 239 8.25 -8.33 -2.31
C LEU A 239 9.04 -7.22 -3.04
N MET A 240 10.27 -7.48 -3.48
CA MET A 240 11.00 -6.56 -4.35
C MET A 240 10.14 -6.32 -5.58
N VAL A 241 9.68 -5.10 -5.75
CA VAL A 241 8.95 -4.66 -6.94
C VAL A 241 9.98 -4.44 -8.05
N CYS A 242 9.75 -5.09 -9.19
CA CYS A 242 10.52 -5.04 -10.44
C CYS A 242 12.05 -5.22 -10.30
N LEU A 243 12.56 -6.42 -10.60
CA LEU A 243 14.00 -6.70 -10.77
C LEU A 243 14.94 -6.18 -9.64
N GLY A 244 14.42 -5.76 -8.48
CA GLY A 244 15.19 -5.19 -7.38
C GLY A 244 15.27 -3.66 -7.33
N LEU A 245 14.46 -2.93 -8.10
CA LEU A 245 14.48 -1.46 -8.14
C LEU A 245 13.88 -0.78 -6.91
N PHE A 246 12.85 -1.39 -6.31
CA PHE A 246 12.22 -0.82 -5.12
C PHE A 246 11.74 -1.92 -4.17
N LEU A 247 12.01 -1.73 -2.88
CA LEU A 247 11.51 -2.59 -1.82
C LEU A 247 10.39 -1.85 -1.07
N PRO A 248 9.13 -2.28 -1.20
CA PRO A 248 8.05 -1.74 -0.38
C PRO A 248 8.28 -2.13 1.08
N SER A 249 8.75 -1.15 1.84
CA SER A 249 9.13 -1.24 3.25
C SER A 249 9.04 0.15 3.87
N LEU A 250 9.15 0.25 5.19
CA LEU A 250 9.21 1.57 5.84
C LEU A 250 10.41 2.40 5.37
N GLU A 251 11.53 1.75 5.02
CA GLU A 251 12.66 2.38 4.36
C GLU A 251 12.32 2.81 2.92
N GLY A 252 11.58 1.99 2.18
CA GLY A 252 11.02 2.38 0.88
C GLY A 252 10.19 3.67 0.97
N PHE A 253 9.34 3.80 1.99
CA PHE A 253 8.57 5.03 2.22
C PHE A 253 9.47 6.26 2.41
N THR A 254 10.50 6.17 3.25
CA THR A 254 11.40 7.32 3.49
C THR A 254 12.15 7.71 2.23
N THR A 255 12.58 6.75 1.41
CA THR A 255 13.22 7.04 0.11
C THR A 255 12.27 7.77 -0.84
N LEU A 256 11.00 7.36 -0.96
CA LEU A 256 10.02 8.03 -1.81
C LEU A 256 9.73 9.47 -1.36
N VAL A 257 9.57 9.68 -0.06
CA VAL A 257 9.36 11.02 0.51
C VAL A 257 10.59 11.91 0.27
N SER A 258 11.78 11.37 0.51
CA SER A 258 13.04 12.08 0.28
C SER A 258 13.22 12.46 -1.20
N SER A 259 12.96 11.55 -2.14
CA SER A 259 12.97 11.85 -3.57
C SER A 259 11.93 12.91 -3.94
N SER A 260 10.73 12.83 -3.38
CA SER A 260 9.67 13.80 -3.66
C SER A 260 10.04 15.21 -3.18
N LEU A 261 10.62 15.32 -1.97
CA LEU A 261 11.16 16.57 -1.42
C LEU A 261 12.34 17.09 -2.26
N SER A 262 13.25 16.21 -2.71
CA SER A 262 14.39 16.59 -3.54
C SER A 262 13.93 17.22 -4.86
N TYR A 263 12.96 16.58 -5.55
CA TYR A 263 12.40 17.14 -6.78
C TYR A 263 11.61 18.42 -6.54
N PHE A 264 10.85 18.52 -5.43
CA PHE A 264 10.20 19.76 -5.03
C PHE A 264 11.22 20.90 -4.89
N MET A 265 12.34 20.68 -4.20
CA MET A 265 13.39 21.68 -4.01
C MET A 265 14.01 22.11 -5.34
N VAL A 266 14.23 21.19 -6.28
CA VAL A 266 14.73 21.50 -7.62
C VAL A 266 13.73 22.40 -8.37
N ILE A 267 12.45 22.02 -8.42
CA ILE A 267 11.40 22.82 -9.07
C ILE A 267 11.35 24.23 -8.47
N TYR A 268 11.40 24.33 -7.14
CA TYR A 268 11.40 25.59 -6.42
C TYR A 268 12.62 26.45 -6.75
N SER A 269 13.82 25.86 -6.84
CA SER A 269 15.06 26.60 -7.15
C SER A 269 15.15 27.10 -8.59
N VAL A 270 14.56 26.39 -9.56
CA VAL A 270 14.62 26.77 -10.99
C VAL A 270 13.67 27.92 -11.31
N ARG A 271 12.57 28.05 -10.55
CA ARG A 271 11.50 29.01 -10.80
C ARG A 271 11.67 30.33 -10.03
N ARG A 272 12.58 30.37 -9.05
CA ARG A 272 13.00 31.56 -8.33
C ARG A 272 14.16 32.25 -9.03
#